data_AF-A0A1M5TY57-F1
#
_entry.id   AF-A0A1M5TY57-F1
#
_cell.length_a   1.000
_cell.length_b   1.000
_cell.length_c   1.000
_cell.angle_alpha   90.00
_cell.angle_beta   90.00
_cell.angle_gamma   90.00
#
_symmetry.space_group_name_H-M   'P 1'
#
loop_
_entity.id
_entity.type
_entity.pdbx_description
1 polymer ?
#
loop_
_entity_poly.entity_id
_entity_poly.type
_entity_poly.pdbx_seq_one_letter_code
_entity_poly.pdbx_strand_id
1 'polypeptide(L)'
;MNKLADAEKIAQGRARWLCMDCQVDTYQNEQYYMLWYRVWRSIHYKIDGMLCLDCAEKRLGRELTGADFSKARVNQGQAKVCAALAMRLNRVA
;
A
#
# COMPACT_ATOMS: atom_id res chain seq x y z
N MET A 1 -13.94 10.39 -13.92
CA MET A 1 -13.96 10.03 -12.48
C MET A 1 -15.20 10.65 -11.87
N ASN A 2 -16.18 9.82 -11.48
CA ASN A 2 -17.48 10.27 -11.02
C ASN A 2 -17.43 10.51 -9.50
N LYS A 3 -17.35 11.78 -9.08
CA LYS A 3 -17.19 12.21 -7.68
C LYS A 3 -18.24 11.65 -6.71
N LEU A 4 -19.37 11.17 -7.23
CA LEU A 4 -20.48 10.62 -6.45
C LEU A 4 -20.15 9.27 -5.81
N ALA A 5 -19.37 8.41 -6.48
CA ALA A 5 -19.03 7.08 -5.96
C ALA A 5 -17.98 7.11 -4.84
N ASP A 6 -17.15 8.15 -4.80
CA ASP A 6 -16.10 8.30 -3.79
C ASP A 6 -16.69 8.68 -2.43
N ALA A 7 -17.73 9.52 -2.41
CA ALA A 7 -18.45 9.90 -1.18
C ALA A 7 -19.20 8.71 -0.54
N GLU A 8 -19.82 7.85 -1.36
CA GLU A 8 -20.49 6.63 -0.87
C GLU A 8 -19.49 5.62 -0.29
N LYS A 9 -18.31 5.48 -0.89
CA LYS A 9 -17.22 4.64 -0.36
C LYS A 9 -16.71 5.15 0.99
N ILE A 10 -16.62 6.47 1.18
CA ILE A 10 -16.25 7.09 2.46
C ILE A 10 -17.28 6.75 3.54
N ALA A 11 -18.57 6.79 3.23
CA ALA A 11 -19.66 6.51 4.17
C ALA A 11 -19.69 5.04 4.66
N GLN A 12 -19.18 4.08 3.89
CA GLN A 12 -19.20 2.65 4.23
C GLN A 12 -18.00 2.17 5.07
N GLY A 13 -17.25 3.07 5.71
CA GLY A 13 -16.08 2.72 6.51
C GLY A 13 -14.87 2.25 5.69
N ARG A 14 -14.91 2.44 4.37
CA ARG A 14 -13.78 2.09 3.48
C ARG A 14 -12.73 3.18 3.36
N ALA A 15 -12.99 4.37 3.90
CA ALA A 15 -12.03 5.49 3.90
C ALA A 15 -10.64 5.08 4.43
N ARG A 16 -10.58 4.21 5.45
CA ARG A 16 -9.30 3.71 6.01
C ARG A 16 -8.47 2.88 5.03
N TRP A 17 -9.09 2.34 3.98
CA TRP A 17 -8.45 1.55 2.94
C TRP A 17 -8.01 2.39 1.73
N LEU A 18 -8.37 3.66 1.69
CA LEU A 18 -7.99 4.54 0.58
C LEU A 18 -6.52 4.94 0.71
N CYS A 19 -5.81 4.89 -0.42
CA CYS A 19 -4.47 5.45 -0.53
C CYS A 19 -4.52 6.94 -0.16
N MET A 20 -3.66 7.36 0.78
CA MET A 20 -3.62 8.74 1.26
C MET A 20 -3.31 9.77 0.16
N ASP A 21 -2.65 9.35 -0.92
CA ASP A 21 -2.26 10.25 -2.02
C ASP A 21 -3.25 10.25 -3.18
N CYS A 22 -3.59 9.08 -3.72
CA CYS A 22 -4.39 8.97 -4.94
C CYS A 22 -5.82 8.49 -4.71
N GLN A 23 -6.21 8.24 -3.46
CA GLN A 23 -7.55 7.79 -3.06
C GLN A 23 -8.01 6.46 -3.70
N VAL A 24 -7.10 5.70 -4.33
CA VAL A 24 -7.42 4.34 -4.79
C VAL A 24 -7.68 3.43 -3.60
N ASP A 25 -8.68 2.56 -3.72
CA ASP A 25 -9.00 1.58 -2.68
C ASP A 25 -7.94 0.46 -2.69
N THR A 26 -7.07 0.48 -1.67
CA THR A 26 -5.99 -0.50 -1.53
C THR A 26 -6.48 -1.86 -1.08
N TYR A 27 -7.67 -1.95 -0.48
CA TYR A 27 -8.30 -3.23 -0.17
C TYR A 27 -8.81 -3.88 -1.46
N GLN A 28 -9.56 -3.13 -2.29
CA GLN A 28 -10.09 -3.65 -3.55
C GLN A 28 -8.99 -4.08 -4.54
N ASN A 29 -7.85 -3.38 -4.56
CA ASN A 29 -6.72 -3.70 -5.41
C ASN A 29 -5.75 -4.69 -4.78
N GLU A 30 -6.11 -5.31 -3.65
CA GLU A 30 -5.32 -6.31 -2.95
C GLU A 30 -3.92 -5.79 -2.53
N GLN A 31 -3.78 -4.48 -2.32
CA GLN A 31 -2.52 -3.83 -1.90
C GLN A 31 -2.46 -3.63 -0.39
N TYR A 32 -2.74 -4.68 0.37
CA TYR A 32 -2.57 -4.70 1.82
C TYR A 32 -1.20 -5.32 2.19
N TYR A 33 -0.22 -4.47 2.48
CA TYR A 33 1.16 -4.88 2.76
C TYR A 33 1.74 -4.11 3.95
N MET A 34 2.84 -4.63 4.50
CA MET A 34 3.56 -4.05 5.64
C MET A 34 5.04 -3.87 5.31
N LEU A 35 5.48 -2.62 5.23
CA LEU A 35 6.89 -2.28 5.17
C LEU A 35 7.55 -2.44 6.55
N TRP A 36 8.87 -2.52 6.59
CA TRP A 36 9.59 -2.32 7.86
C TRP A 36 9.25 -0.94 8.42
N TYR A 37 9.13 -0.85 9.76
CA TYR A 37 8.83 0.43 10.43
C TYR A 37 9.75 1.56 9.98
N ARG A 38 11.06 1.30 9.83
CA ARG A 38 12.03 2.30 9.36
C ARG A 38 11.75 2.83 7.95
N VAL A 39 11.24 1.98 7.05
CA VAL A 39 10.90 2.36 5.67
C VAL A 39 9.58 3.11 5.64
N TRP A 40 8.57 2.64 6.39
CA TRP A 40 7.30 3.37 6.52
C TRP A 40 7.52 4.77 7.11
N ARG A 41 8.32 4.86 8.19
CA ARG A 41 8.59 6.12 8.88
C ARG A 41 9.31 7.16 8.01
N SER A 42 10.07 6.73 6.99
CA SER A 42 10.73 7.65 6.07
C SER A 42 9.77 8.28 5.06
N ILE A 43 8.58 7.70 4.84
CA ILE A 43 7.58 8.18 3.87
C ILE A 43 6.27 8.65 4.52
N HIS A 44 6.05 8.34 5.80
CA HIS A 44 4.90 8.76 6.56
C HIS A 44 5.19 8.83 8.07
N TYR A 45 4.82 9.93 8.71
CA TYR A 45 5.17 10.18 10.12
C TYR A 45 4.25 9.48 11.13
N LYS A 46 3.02 9.09 10.75
CA LYS A 46 2.10 8.34 11.61
C LYS A 46 2.31 6.83 11.46
N ILE A 47 1.77 6.07 12.41
CA ILE A 47 1.84 4.60 12.41
C ILE A 47 0.80 4.01 11.44
N ASP A 48 -0.33 4.68 11.29
CA ASP A 48 -1.50 4.23 10.54
C ASP A 48 -1.61 4.89 9.16
N GLY A 49 -2.41 4.28 8.29
CA GLY A 49 -2.70 4.76 6.94
C GLY A 49 -2.37 3.75 5.85
N MET A 50 -2.85 4.02 4.64
CA MET A 50 -2.64 3.17 3.46
C MET A 50 -1.98 3.98 2.34
N LEU A 51 -1.01 3.37 1.67
CA LEU A 51 -0.47 3.84 0.40
C LEU A 51 -0.50 2.69 -0.59
N CYS A 52 -0.96 2.94 -1.82
CA CYS A 52 -0.71 1.99 -2.89
C CYS A 52 0.80 1.89 -3.15
N LEU A 53 1.25 0.77 -3.73
CA LEU A 53 2.67 0.47 -3.98
C LEU A 53 3.36 1.61 -4.76
N ASP A 54 2.70 2.13 -5.79
CA ASP A 54 3.26 3.20 -6.62
C ASP A 54 3.41 4.52 -5.84
N CYS A 55 2.44 4.86 -4.98
CA CYS A 55 2.55 6.07 -4.14
C CYS A 55 3.60 5.90 -3.03
N ALA A 56 3.76 4.69 -2.47
CA ALA A 56 4.83 4.40 -1.53
C ALA A 56 6.22 4.57 -2.18
N GLU A 57 6.41 4.03 -3.39
CA GLU A 57 7.65 4.21 -4.17
C GLU A 57 7.90 5.68 -4.51
N LYS A 58 6.87 6.41 -4.93
CA LYS A 58 6.97 7.84 -5.21
C LYS A 58 7.41 8.65 -4.00
N ARG A 59 6.86 8.36 -2.80
CA ARG A 59 7.29 9.02 -1.57
C ARG A 59 8.67 8.58 -1.12
N LEU A 60 9.04 7.32 -1.36
CA LEU A 60 10.35 6.77 -1.02
C LEU A 60 11.46 7.29 -1.93
N GLY A 61 11.11 7.74 -3.14
CA GLY A 61 12.05 8.22 -4.15
C GLY A 61 12.80 7.10 -4.89
N ARG A 62 12.38 5.85 -4.72
CA ARG A 62 12.90 4.67 -5.41
C ARG A 62 11.87 3.54 -5.44
N GLU A 63 12.12 2.55 -6.26
CA GLU A 63 11.35 1.31 -6.25
C GLU A 63 11.48 0.56 -4.92
N LEU A 64 10.40 -0.12 -4.53
CA LEU A 64 10.39 -1.04 -3.41
C LEU A 64 11.02 -2.37 -3.82
N THR A 65 11.82 -2.91 -2.93
CA THR A 65 12.51 -4.20 -3.07
C THR A 65 12.03 -5.14 -1.98
N GLY A 66 12.32 -6.44 -2.11
CA GLY A 66 11.97 -7.42 -1.08
C GLY A 66 12.52 -7.06 0.31
N ALA A 67 13.64 -6.34 0.38
CA ALA A 67 14.26 -5.91 1.64
C ALA A 67 13.46 -4.83 2.40
N ASP A 68 12.54 -4.14 1.73
CA ASP A 68 11.73 -3.07 2.32
C ASP A 68 10.50 -3.58 3.07
N PHE A 69 10.05 -4.78 2.72
CA PHE A 69 8.88 -5.43 3.32
C PHE A 69 9.26 -6.12 4.62
N SER A 70 8.41 -5.96 5.64
CA SER A 70 8.57 -6.67 6.90
C SER A 70 8.37 -8.18 6.74
N LYS A 71 8.79 -8.96 7.73
CA LYS A 71 8.56 -10.42 7.77
C LYS A 71 7.12 -10.80 8.15
N ALA A 72 6.19 -9.85 8.20
CA ALA A 72 4.79 -10.13 8.52
C ALA A 72 4.17 -11.08 7.48
N ARG A 73 3.46 -12.11 7.96
CA ARG A 73 2.85 -13.14 7.10
C ARG A 73 1.86 -12.57 6.07
N VAL A 74 1.28 -11.41 6.37
CA VAL A 74 0.39 -10.69 5.43
C VAL A 74 1.06 -10.43 4.09
N ASN A 75 2.35 -10.06 4.06
CA ASN A 75 3.05 -9.80 2.80
C ASN A 75 3.08 -11.04 1.90
N GLN A 76 3.36 -12.20 2.48
CA GLN A 76 3.39 -13.47 1.74
C GLN A 76 1.98 -13.92 1.33
N GLY A 77 0.98 -13.74 2.21
CA GLY A 77 -0.41 -14.08 1.90
C GLY A 77 -0.95 -13.23 0.76
N GLN A 78 -0.76 -11.92 0.86
CA GLN A 78 -1.26 -10.94 -0.09
C GLN A 78 -0.56 -11.05 -1.46
N ALA A 79 0.73 -11.40 -1.49
CA ALA A 79 1.46 -11.63 -2.74
C ALA A 79 0.86 -12.75 -3.60
N LYS A 80 0.08 -13.67 -3.02
CA LYS A 80 -0.60 -14.72 -3.78
C LYS A 80 -1.77 -14.19 -4.62
N VAL A 81 -2.33 -13.05 -4.23
CA VAL A 81 -3.51 -12.44 -4.87
C VAL A 81 -3.22 -11.08 -5.51
N CYS A 82 -2.07 -10.46 -5.17
CA CYS A 82 -1.63 -9.19 -5.74
C CYS A 82 -0.33 -9.35 -6.51
N ALA A 83 -0.42 -9.46 -7.84
CA ALA A 83 0.76 -9.60 -8.71
C ALA A 83 1.73 -8.42 -8.56
N ALA A 84 1.22 -7.19 -8.40
CA ALA A 84 2.05 -5.99 -8.21
C ALA A 84 2.91 -6.04 -6.95
N LEU A 85 2.37 -6.61 -5.86
CA LEU A 85 3.09 -6.84 -4.61
C LEU A 85 4.11 -7.98 -4.77
N ALA A 86 3.70 -9.08 -5.40
CA ALA A 86 4.59 -10.22 -5.66
C ALA A 86 5.83 -9.81 -6.46
N MET A 87 5.66 -8.97 -7.49
CA MET A 87 6.80 -8.44 -8.26
C MET A 87 7.79 -7.70 -7.36
N ARG A 88 7.32 -6.79 -6.50
CA ARG A 88 8.18 -6.00 -5.61
C ARG A 88 8.87 -6.82 -4.53
N LEU A 89 8.20 -7.84 -3.99
CA LEU A 89 8.80 -8.76 -3.03
C LEU A 89 9.94 -9.59 -3.63
N ASN A 90 9.89 -9.89 -4.93
CA ASN A 90 10.91 -10.65 -5.63
C ASN A 90 12.04 -9.78 -6.22
N ARG A 91 11.96 -8.44 -6.11
CA ARG A 91 13.03 -7.55 -6.55
C ARG A 91 14.22 -7.61 -5.58
N VAL A 92 15.41 -7.76 -6.14
CA VAL A 92 16.69 -7.57 -5.44
C VAL A 92 17.07 -6.09 -5.54
N ALA A 93 17.60 -5.54 -4.44
CA ALA A 93 18.04 -4.15 -4.34
C ALA A 93 19.33 -3.88 -5.13
#